data_AF-A0A892IDA8-F1
#
_entry.id   AF-A0A892IDA8-F1
#
_cell.length_a   1.000
_cell.length_b   1.000
_cell.length_c   1.000
_cell.angle_alpha   90.00
_cell.angle_beta   90.00
_cell.angle_gamma   90.00
#
_symmetry.space_group_name_H-M   'P 1'
#
loop_
_entity.id
_entity.type
_entity.pdbx_description
1 polymer ?
#
loop_
_entity_poly.entity_id
_entity_poly.type
_entity_poly.pdbx_seq_one_letter_code
_entity_poly.pdbx_strand_id
1 'polypeptide(L)'
;MTKALRDDLYLYVVRDDSGGATIPFRFKYYFWNRHVDRDEVDAVVDRQAPFLTASSEAAQVSARGDDVAVAFRGRVYDFSNLAVFYIGDSPRFVPLHLDAQPDFVRP
;
A
#
# COMPACT_ATOMS: atom_id res chain seq x y z
N MET A 1 -7.26 -5.86 -2.62
CA MET A 1 -7.73 -4.93 -3.68
C MET A 1 -6.58 -4.62 -4.63
N THR A 2 -6.86 -4.42 -5.92
CA THR A 2 -5.87 -3.96 -6.92
C THR A 2 -6.41 -2.75 -7.68
N LYS A 3 -5.57 -1.73 -7.91
CA LYS A 3 -5.94 -0.51 -8.66
C LYS A 3 -4.78 -0.05 -9.55
N ALA A 4 -5.02 0.19 -10.84
CA ALA A 4 -4.05 0.87 -11.69
C ALA A 4 -3.96 2.36 -11.33
N LEU A 5 -2.76 2.89 -11.19
CA LEU A 5 -2.50 4.32 -10.93
C LEU A 5 -2.02 5.04 -12.20
N ARG A 6 -1.19 4.35 -13.00
CA ARG A 6 -0.72 4.72 -14.35
C ARG A 6 -0.20 3.45 -15.04
N ASP A 7 0.23 3.54 -16.30
CA ASP A 7 0.55 2.40 -17.18
C ASP A 7 1.56 1.40 -16.59
N ASP A 8 2.49 1.86 -15.76
CA ASP A 8 3.56 1.06 -15.15
C ASP A 8 3.47 0.98 -13.62
N LEU A 9 2.32 1.33 -13.04
CA LEU A 9 2.17 1.39 -11.58
C LEU A 9 0.78 0.94 -11.12
N TYR A 10 0.77 -0.19 -10.42
CA TYR A 10 -0.40 -0.78 -9.83
C TYR A 10 -0.27 -0.77 -8.31
N LEU A 11 -1.34 -0.38 -7.64
CA LEU A 11 -1.51 -0.46 -6.19
C LEU A 11 -2.12 -1.80 -5.80
N TYR A 12 -1.54 -2.44 -4.79
CA TYR A 12 -2.05 -3.64 -4.15
C TYR A 12 -2.30 -3.38 -2.68
N VAL A 13 -3.44 -3.87 -2.20
CA VAL A 13 -3.81 -3.84 -0.79
C VAL A 13 -4.09 -5.25 -0.32
N VAL A 14 -3.28 -5.71 0.62
CA VAL A 14 -3.37 -7.04 1.23
C VAL A 14 -3.84 -6.90 2.66
N ARG A 15 -4.86 -7.68 3.02
CA ARG A 15 -5.32 -7.80 4.40
C ARG A 15 -4.44 -8.80 5.11
N ASP A 16 -3.80 -8.37 6.18
CA ASP A 16 -3.04 -9.20 7.10
C ASP A 16 -3.92 -9.57 8.31
N ASP A 17 -4.19 -10.86 8.45
CA ASP A 17 -4.99 -11.48 9.51
C ASP A 17 -4.16 -12.40 10.43
N SER A 18 -2.82 -12.34 10.34
CA SER A 18 -1.88 -13.18 11.09
C SER A 18 -1.99 -13.08 12.63
N GLY A 19 -2.72 -12.07 13.14
CA GLY A 19 -2.90 -11.83 14.57
C GLY A 19 -4.06 -12.57 15.26
N GLY A 20 -4.87 -13.34 14.52
CA GLY A 20 -6.02 -14.06 15.07
C GLY A 20 -7.19 -13.14 15.47
N ALA A 21 -8.19 -13.69 16.18
CA ALA A 21 -9.48 -13.03 16.41
C ALA A 21 -9.45 -11.74 17.24
N THR A 22 -8.37 -11.49 17.99
CA THR A 22 -8.26 -10.37 18.94
C THR A 22 -7.42 -9.21 18.43
N ILE A 23 -6.68 -9.37 17.33
CA ILE A 23 -5.87 -8.32 16.75
C ILE A 23 -6.65 -7.69 15.58
N PRO A 24 -6.84 -6.35 15.56
CA PRO A 24 -7.49 -5.68 14.45
C PRO A 24 -6.77 -5.96 13.13
N PHE A 25 -7.54 -6.20 12.07
CA PHE A 25 -6.99 -6.41 10.73
C PHE A 25 -6.10 -5.24 10.33
N ARG A 26 -4.96 -5.56 9.70
CA ARG A 26 -4.07 -4.56 9.12
C ARG A 26 -4.15 -4.67 7.60
N PHE A 27 -4.02 -3.54 6.95
CA PHE A 27 -3.99 -3.46 5.51
C PHE A 27 -2.61 -2.96 5.09
N LYS A 28 -1.92 -3.77 4.29
CA LYS A 28 -0.58 -3.52 3.79
C LYS A 28 -0.66 -3.12 2.32
N TYR A 29 -0.03 -2.01 1.98
CA TYR A 29 -0.09 -1.41 0.66
C TYR A 29 1.26 -1.53 -0.06
N TYR A 30 1.21 -1.94 -1.32
CA TYR A 30 2.37 -2.26 -2.15
C TYR A 30 2.21 -1.70 -3.56
N PHE A 31 3.32 -1.51 -4.26
CA PHE A 31 3.32 -1.21 -5.70
C PHE A 31 3.86 -2.36 -6.52
N TRP A 32 3.41 -2.45 -7.77
CA TRP A 32 4.00 -3.33 -8.77
C TRP A 32 3.89 -2.72 -10.17
N ASN A 33 4.68 -3.23 -11.12
CA ASN A 33 4.74 -2.69 -12.47
C ASN A 33 3.63 -3.18 -13.42
N ARG A 34 2.87 -4.19 -13.00
CA ARG A 34 1.81 -4.79 -13.80
C ARG A 34 0.67 -5.26 -12.93
N HIS A 35 -0.46 -5.57 -13.56
CA HIS A 35 -1.51 -6.35 -12.93
C HIS A 35 -0.99 -7.76 -12.59
N VAL A 36 -1.24 -8.23 -11.38
CA VAL A 36 -1.08 -9.62 -10.96
C VAL A 36 -2.43 -10.16 -10.50
N ASP A 37 -2.70 -11.39 -10.88
CA ASP A 37 -3.86 -12.13 -10.39
C ASP A 37 -3.70 -12.44 -8.89
N ARG A 38 -4.81 -12.80 -8.24
CA ARG A 38 -4.84 -13.07 -6.80
C ARG A 38 -3.79 -14.09 -6.36
N ASP A 39 -3.56 -15.11 -7.17
CA ASP A 39 -2.64 -16.22 -6.87
C ASP A 39 -1.16 -15.82 -7.01
N GLU A 40 -0.88 -14.66 -7.62
CA GLU A 40 0.48 -14.09 -7.79
C GLU A 40 0.80 -12.97 -6.79
N VAL A 41 -0.14 -12.61 -5.91
CA VAL A 41 0.04 -11.51 -4.94
C VAL A 41 1.16 -11.81 -3.94
N ASP A 42 1.35 -13.07 -3.55
CA ASP A 42 2.42 -13.46 -2.62
C ASP A 42 3.81 -13.14 -3.18
N ALA A 43 4.02 -13.28 -4.49
CA ALA A 43 5.27 -12.90 -5.15
C ALA A 43 5.55 -11.39 -5.10
N VAL A 44 4.50 -10.56 -5.02
CA VAL A 44 4.62 -9.12 -4.83
C VAL A 44 4.99 -8.80 -3.38
N VAL A 45 4.37 -9.48 -2.42
CA VAL A 45 4.57 -9.25 -0.98
C VAL A 45 5.94 -9.74 -0.50
N ASP A 46 6.41 -10.90 -0.97
CA ASP A 46 7.67 -11.51 -0.50
C ASP A 46 8.92 -10.74 -0.94
N ARG A 47 8.81 -9.92 -1.99
CA ARG A 47 9.94 -9.20 -2.59
C ARG A 47 10.17 -7.80 -2.04
N GLN A 48 9.23 -7.25 -1.27
CA GLN A 48 9.30 -5.86 -0.85
C GLN A 48 8.51 -5.58 0.43
N ALA A 49 8.90 -4.55 1.16
CA ALA A 49 8.14 -4.08 2.31
C ALA A 49 6.93 -3.25 1.85
N PRO A 50 5.81 -3.26 2.62
CA PRO A 50 4.71 -2.35 2.36
C PRO A 50 5.15 -0.91 2.59
N PHE A 51 4.68 0.02 1.76
CA PHE A 51 4.94 1.45 1.97
C PHE A 51 3.97 2.07 2.98
N LEU A 52 2.82 1.44 3.20
CA LEU A 52 1.83 1.85 4.18
C LEU A 52 1.25 0.60 4.84
N THR A 53 1.18 0.61 6.17
CA THR A 53 0.37 -0.33 6.96
C THR A 53 -0.67 0.46 7.73
N ALA A 54 -1.96 0.16 7.51
CA ALA A 54 -3.06 0.97 8.04
C ALA A 54 -4.24 0.14 8.56
N SER A 55 -5.18 0.80 9.24
CA SER A 55 -6.36 0.16 9.86
C SER A 55 -7.50 -0.16 8.90
N SER A 56 -7.44 0.30 7.65
CA SER A 56 -8.46 0.03 6.63
C SER A 56 -7.83 -0.02 5.23
N GLU A 57 -8.54 -0.60 4.26
CA GLU A 57 -8.19 -0.56 2.83
C GLU A 57 -8.58 0.74 2.12
N ALA A 58 -9.10 1.73 2.87
CA ALA A 58 -9.72 2.93 2.30
C ALA A 58 -8.73 4.06 1.97
N ALA A 59 -7.43 3.79 1.83
CA ALA A 59 -6.49 4.81 1.40
C ALA A 59 -6.79 5.26 -0.03
N GLN A 60 -6.89 6.57 -0.21
CA GLN A 60 -7.04 7.18 -1.52
C GLN A 60 -5.66 7.47 -2.08
N VAL A 61 -5.27 6.68 -3.09
CA VAL A 61 -3.96 6.79 -3.72
C VAL A 61 -4.12 7.30 -5.15
N SER A 62 -3.30 8.28 -5.52
CA SER A 62 -3.25 8.88 -6.84
C SER A 62 -1.82 9.20 -7.25
N ALA A 63 -1.48 8.99 -8.52
CA ALA A 63 -0.18 9.37 -9.08
C ALA A 63 -0.29 10.72 -9.81
N ARG A 64 0.73 11.56 -9.69
CA ARG A 64 0.89 12.82 -10.45
C ARG A 64 2.32 12.89 -10.97
N GLY A 65 2.52 12.54 -12.24
CA GLY A 65 3.86 12.30 -12.73
C GLY A 65 4.48 11.14 -11.94
N ASP A 66 5.69 11.34 -11.42
CA ASP A 66 6.44 10.35 -10.64
C ASP A 66 6.12 10.33 -9.14
N ASP A 67 5.41 11.35 -8.64
CA ASP A 67 5.03 11.42 -7.23
C ASP A 67 3.68 10.74 -7.00
N VAL A 68 3.56 10.06 -5.86
CA VAL A 68 2.30 9.47 -5.40
C VAL A 68 1.80 10.18 -4.16
N ALA A 69 0.55 10.66 -4.23
CA ALA A 69 -0.15 11.21 -3.09
C ALA A 69 -1.07 10.15 -2.48
N VAL A 70 -1.00 10.01 -1.16
CA VAL A 70 -1.81 9.11 -0.35
C VAL A 70 -2.60 9.96 0.64
N ALA A 71 -3.93 9.93 0.55
CA ALA A 71 -4.81 10.47 1.58
C ALA A 71 -5.41 9.32 2.38
N PHE A 72 -5.30 9.37 3.70
CA PHE A 72 -5.80 8.31 4.58
C PHE A 72 -6.53 8.86 5.79
N ARG A 73 -7.67 8.24 6.12
CA ARG A 73 -8.39 8.49 7.37
C ARG A 73 -8.38 7.23 8.23
N GLY A 74 -7.92 7.34 9.47
CA GLY A 74 -7.82 6.24 10.41
C GLY A 74 -6.44 6.14 11.05
N ARG A 75 -6.07 4.93 11.48
CA ARG A 75 -4.77 4.68 12.11
C ARG A 75 -3.76 4.21 11.07
N VAL A 76 -2.65 4.94 10.96
CA VAL A 76 -1.43 4.50 10.28
C VAL A 76 -0.54 3.80 11.30
N TYR A 77 -0.15 2.57 11.02
CA TYR A 77 0.76 1.78 11.85
C TYR A 77 2.22 1.95 11.41
N ASP A 78 2.44 2.06 10.10
CA ASP A 78 3.76 2.27 9.52
C ASP A 78 3.65 2.97 8.16
N PHE A 79 4.64 3.80 7.82
CA PHE A 79 4.70 4.54 6.56
C PHE A 79 6.14 4.80 6.13
N SER A 80 6.44 4.49 4.86
CA SER A 80 7.66 4.93 4.17
C SER A 80 7.31 5.96 3.11
N ASN A 81 8.00 7.10 3.13
CA ASN A 81 7.89 8.12 2.08
C ASN A 81 8.60 7.73 0.77
N LEU A 82 9.18 6.53 0.71
CA LEU A 82 9.78 5.95 -0.47
C LEU A 82 9.38 4.47 -0.56
N ALA A 83 8.56 4.12 -1.55
CA ALA A 83 8.28 2.73 -1.88
C ALA A 83 9.33 2.21 -2.84
N VAL A 84 9.68 0.93 -2.66
CA VAL A 84 10.60 0.22 -3.55
C VAL A 84 9.90 -1.04 -4.04
N PHE A 85 9.94 -1.25 -5.36
CA PHE A 85 9.54 -2.51 -5.98
C PHE A 85 10.56 -2.92 -7.04
N TYR A 86 10.54 -4.17 -7.47
CA TYR A 86 11.57 -4.74 -8.34
C TYR A 86 10.99 -5.22 -9.67
N ILE A 87 11.61 -4.80 -10.78
CA ILE A 87 11.37 -5.38 -12.11
C ILE A 87 12.63 -6.21 -12.45
N GLY A 88 12.52 -7.53 -12.34
CA GLY A 88 13.72 -8.38 -12.25
C GLY A 88 14.51 -8.01 -10.99
N ASP A 89 15.80 -7.73 -11.12
CA ASP A 89 16.66 -7.27 -10.02
C ASP A 89 16.82 -5.74 -9.98
N SER A 90 16.15 -5.02 -10.89
CA SER A 90 16.24 -3.56 -10.94
C SER A 90 15.23 -2.90 -9.99
N PRO A 91 15.69 -2.14 -8.98
CA PRO A 91 14.78 -1.43 -8.10
C PRO A 91 14.12 -0.25 -8.81
N ARG A 92 12.85 -0.04 -8.51
CA ARG A 92 12.04 1.12 -8.89
C ARG A 92 11.65 1.85 -7.63
N PHE A 93 11.83 3.15 -7.64
CA PHE A 93 11.60 4.03 -6.51
C PHE A 93 10.38 4.89 -6.79
N VAL A 94 9.47 4.97 -5.83
CA VAL A 94 8.27 5.80 -5.93
C VAL A 94 8.24 6.71 -4.71
N PRO A 95 8.51 8.01 -4.86
CA PRO A 95 8.32 8.99 -3.80
C PRO A 95 6.85 9.08 -3.41
N LEU A 96 6.58 9.17 -2.10
CA LEU A 96 5.22 9.30 -1.57
C LEU A 96 5.05 10.46 -0.62
N HIS A 97 3.89 11.08 -0.71
CA HIS A 97 3.38 12.03 0.26
C HIS A 97 2.13 11.48 0.93
N LEU A 98 2.14 11.43 2.26
CA LEU A 98 0.99 11.02 3.06
C LEU A 98 0.33 12.23 3.71
N ASP A 99 -0.95 12.42 3.41
CA ASP A 99 -1.88 13.24 4.18
C ASP A 99 -2.77 12.31 5.01
N ALA A 100 -2.46 12.19 6.31
CA ALA A 100 -3.15 11.30 7.23
C ALA A 100 -3.96 12.09 8.26
N GLN A 101 -5.23 11.73 8.40
CA GLN A 101 -6.12 12.24 9.45
C GLN A 101 -6.54 11.09 10.36
N PRO A 102 -6.47 11.25 11.70
CA PRO A 102 -7.00 10.23 12.60
C PRO A 102 -8.52 10.18 12.49
N ASP A 103 -9.08 8.99 12.70
CA ASP A 103 -10.50 8.85 12.99
C ASP A 103 -10.74 9.29 14.44
N PHE A 104 -11.19 10.53 14.62
CA PHE A 104 -11.77 10.94 15.90
C PHE A 104 -13.18 10.36 16.00
N VAL A 105 -13.30 9.19 16.62
CA VAL A 105 -14.58 8.81 17.23
C VAL A 105 -14.77 9.81 18.36
N ARG A 106 -15.66 10.80 18.19
CA ARG A 106 -16.07 11.64 19.33
C ARG A 106 -16.67 10.70 20.38
N PRO A 107 -16.24 10.78 21.64
CA PRO A 107 -16.86 10.03 22.72
C PRO A 107 -18.33 10.42 22.91
#